data_AF-A0A497FFT0-F1
#
_entry.id   AF-A0A497FFT0-F1
#
_cell.length_a   1.000
_cell.length_b   1.000
_cell.length_c   1.000
_cell.angle_alpha   90.00
_cell.angle_beta   90.00
_cell.angle_gamma   90.00
#
_symmetry.space_group_name_H-M   'P 1'
#
loop_
_entity.id
_entity.type
_entity.pdbx_description
1 polymer ?
#
loop_
_entity_poly.entity_id
_entity_poly.type
_entity_poly.pdbx_seq_one_letter_code
_entity_poly.pdbx_strand_id
1 'polypeptide(L)'
;MREALILIETHPWGCPENYIGFERDNEIIQFIRFSRDQWLIDVPKQVGDVLEVYQNDSLNTESVRRIVEEFARRGNWRAYCNLCRVKIEKIKPCHNSHANE
;
A
#
# COMPACT_ATOMS: atom_id res chain seq x y z
N MET A 1 20.74 9.71 -0.67
CA MET A 1 19.35 9.59 -1.16
C MET A 1 19.00 8.11 -1.06
N ARG A 2 18.07 7.72 -0.17
CA ARG A 2 17.70 6.30 -0.01
C ARG A 2 16.64 5.95 -1.06
N GLU A 3 16.92 4.88 -1.79
CA GLU A 3 16.16 4.34 -2.91
C GLU A 3 14.76 3.95 -2.46
N ALA A 4 13.73 4.34 -3.22
CA ALA A 4 12.39 3.80 -3.05
C ALA A 4 12.38 2.43 -3.75
N LEU A 5 12.11 1.35 -3.00
CA LEU A 5 11.86 0.05 -3.61
C LEU A 5 10.45 0.09 -4.23
N ILE A 6 10.38 -0.14 -5.54
CA ILE A 6 9.13 -0.36 -6.26
C ILE A 6 8.96 -1.88 -6.32
N LEU A 7 8.15 -2.43 -5.41
CA LEU A 7 7.79 -3.84 -5.45
C LEU A 7 6.53 -3.99 -6.32
N ILE A 8 6.70 -4.42 -7.57
CA ILE A 8 5.59 -4.75 -8.47
C ILE A 8 5.26 -6.24 -8.29
N GLU A 9 4.40 -6.57 -7.33
CA GLU A 9 3.86 -7.93 -7.18
C GLU A 9 2.56 -8.07 -7.96
N THR A 10 2.62 -8.78 -9.08
CA THR A 10 1.43 -9.11 -9.86
C THR A 10 0.63 -10.22 -9.17
N HIS A 11 -0.49 -9.87 -8.53
CA HIS A 11 -1.44 -10.87 -8.02
C HIS A 11 -2.15 -11.61 -9.18
N PRO A 12 -2.52 -12.90 -9.01
CA PRO A 12 -2.96 -13.79 -10.10
C PRO A 12 -4.38 -13.50 -10.64
N TRP A 13 -4.95 -12.32 -10.39
CA TRP A 13 -6.21 -11.89 -11.00
C TRP A 13 -6.03 -11.49 -12.46
N GLY A 14 -5.68 -12.42 -13.35
CA GLY A 14 -5.86 -12.34 -14.82
C GLY A 14 -5.38 -11.08 -15.58
N CYS A 15 -4.66 -10.16 -14.95
CA CYS A 15 -4.34 -8.82 -15.45
C CYS A 15 -2.93 -8.45 -14.98
N PRO A 16 -1.88 -8.79 -15.74
CA PRO A 16 -0.48 -8.62 -15.34
C PRO A 16 0.00 -7.16 -15.19
N GLU A 17 -0.86 -6.14 -15.25
CA GLU A 17 -0.48 -4.71 -15.29
C GLU A 17 -1.35 -3.79 -14.40
N ASN A 18 -2.06 -4.35 -13.42
CA ASN A 18 -3.06 -3.62 -12.63
C ASN A 18 -2.61 -3.29 -11.20
N TYR A 19 -1.32 -3.43 -10.86
CA TYR A 19 -0.82 -3.20 -9.51
C TYR A 19 0.49 -2.43 -9.51
N ILE A 20 0.62 -1.45 -8.60
CA ILE A 20 1.87 -0.69 -8.37
C ILE A 20 2.03 -0.42 -6.88
N GLY A 21 3.14 -0.86 -6.28
CA GLY A 21 3.49 -0.60 -4.88
C GLY A 21 4.69 0.33 -4.74
N PHE A 22 4.66 1.18 -3.71
CA PHE A 22 5.77 2.04 -3.32
C PHE A 22 6.03 1.90 -1.82
N GLU A 23 7.30 1.74 -1.45
CA GLU A 23 7.74 1.73 -0.07
C GLU A 23 8.72 2.89 0.19
N ARG A 24 8.51 3.60 1.31
CA ARG A 24 9.42 4.63 1.79
C ARG A 24 9.24 4.89 3.27
N ASP A 25 10.33 5.07 4.01
CA ASP A 25 10.33 5.52 5.41
C ASP A 25 9.38 4.66 6.30
N ASN A 26 9.36 3.34 6.07
CA ASN A 26 8.44 2.33 6.68
C ASN A 26 6.95 2.53 6.39
N GLU A 27 6.62 3.35 5.38
CA GLU A 27 5.28 3.52 4.86
C GLU A 27 5.17 2.84 3.50
N ILE A 28 4.08 2.08 3.31
CA ILE A 28 3.77 1.38 2.08
C ILE A 28 2.47 1.94 1.54
N ILE A 29 2.46 2.31 0.26
CA ILE A 29 1.24 2.60 -0.50
C ILE A 29 1.17 1.67 -1.70
N GLN A 30 -0.01 1.13 -1.96
CA GLN A 30 -0.27 0.20 -3.04
C GLN A 30 -1.45 0.70 -3.86
N PHE A 31 -1.35 0.61 -5.19
CA PHE A 31 -2.41 1.00 -6.11
C PHE A 31 -2.84 -0.22 -6.91
N ILE A 32 -4.15 -0.45 -6.97
CA ILE A 32 -4.77 -1.50 -7.76
C ILE A 32 -5.71 -0.85 -8.78
N ARG A 33 -5.42 -1.03 -10.07
CA ARG A 33 -6.27 -0.60 -11.17
C ARG A 33 -7.32 -1.66 -11.47
N PHE A 34 -8.60 -1.31 -11.36
CA PHE A 34 -9.69 -2.23 -11.72
C PHE A 34 -10.44 -1.78 -12.98
N SER A 35 -10.24 -0.55 -13.45
CA SER A 35 -10.71 -0.06 -14.75
C SER A 35 -9.73 0.98 -15.32
N ARG A 36 -9.94 1.40 -16.58
CA ARG A 36 -9.04 2.32 -17.32
C ARG A 36 -8.68 3.58 -16.52
N ASP A 37 -9.63 4.11 -15.75
CA ASP A 37 -9.46 5.31 -14.94
C ASP A 37 -9.99 5.16 -13.51
N GLN A 38 -10.04 3.92 -13.00
CA GLN A 38 -10.50 3.66 -11.64
C GLN A 38 -9.48 2.82 -10.88
N TRP A 39 -9.13 3.34 -9.70
CA TRP A 39 -8.03 2.88 -8.89
C TRP A 39 -8.44 2.78 -7.43
N LEU A 40 -7.91 1.74 -6.78
CA LEU A 40 -7.93 1.55 -5.35
C LEU A 40 -6.54 1.87 -4.82
N ILE A 41 -6.43 2.68 -3.77
CA ILE A 41 -5.24 2.73 -2.93
C ILE A 41 -5.44 1.85 -1.71
N ASP A 42 -4.42 1.09 -1.36
CA ASP A 42 -4.31 0.27 -0.15
C ASP A 42 -3.06 0.70 0.64
N VAL A 43 -3.24 0.93 1.93
CA VAL A 43 -2.22 1.48 2.83
C VAL A 43 -2.21 0.64 4.11
N PRO A 44 -1.35 -0.38 4.18
CA PRO A 44 -1.15 -1.14 5.39
C PRO A 44 -0.37 -0.31 6.41
N LYS A 45 -0.80 -0.35 7.67
CA LYS A 45 -0.17 0.33 8.79
C LYS A 45 -0.10 -0.58 10.01
N GLN A 46 1.11 -0.83 10.48
CA GLN A 46 1.30 -1.54 11.74
C GLN A 46 1.02 -0.60 12.93
N VAL A 47 0.17 -1.05 13.84
CA VAL A 47 -0.18 -0.38 15.11
C VAL A 47 -0.01 -1.39 16.25
N GLY A 48 1.19 -1.42 16.85
CA GLY A 48 1.56 -2.45 17.81
C GLY A 48 1.58 -3.84 17.15
N ASP A 49 0.84 -4.79 17.72
CA ASP A 49 0.72 -6.17 17.23
C ASP A 49 -0.39 -6.35 16.18
N VAL A 50 -0.88 -5.24 15.62
CA VAL A 50 -2.02 -5.22 14.72
C VAL A 50 -1.62 -4.59 13.40
N LEU A 51 -2.04 -5.20 12.30
CA LEU A 51 -1.99 -4.63 10.96
C LEU A 51 -3.36 -4.03 10.62
N GLU A 52 -3.43 -2.70 10.56
CA GLU A 52 -4.60 -2.00 10.05
C GLU A 52 -4.43 -1.75 8.56
N VAL A 53 -5.51 -1.91 7.78
CA VAL A 53 -5.52 -1.61 6.34
C VAL A 53 -6.47 -0.46 6.08
N TYR A 54 -5.98 0.55 5.37
CA TYR A 54 -6.72 1.74 4.96
C TYR A 54 -6.86 1.76 3.44
N GLN A 55 -8.06 2.04 2.94
CA GLN A 55 -8.35 2.00 1.51
C GLN A 55 -9.13 3.23 1.03
N ASN A 56 -8.97 3.54 -0.26
CA ASN A 56 -9.86 4.42 -1.02
C ASN A 56 -10.00 3.89 -2.46
N ASP A 57 -11.22 3.57 -2.89
CA ASP A 57 -11.57 2.99 -4.19
C ASP A 57 -12.13 4.02 -5.20
N SER A 58 -12.10 5.30 -4.85
CA SER A 58 -12.67 6.41 -5.62
C SER A 58 -11.62 7.21 -6.40
N LEU A 59 -10.41 6.66 -6.59
CA LEU A 59 -9.31 7.36 -7.26
C LEU A 59 -9.37 7.18 -8.77
N ASN A 60 -9.01 8.26 -9.48
CA ASN A 60 -8.73 8.23 -10.91
C ASN A 60 -7.22 8.35 -11.17
N THR A 61 -6.80 8.21 -12.43
CA THR A 61 -5.38 8.20 -12.81
C THR A 61 -4.66 9.50 -12.45
N GLU A 62 -5.35 10.64 -12.52
CA GLU A 62 -4.78 11.94 -12.15
C GLU A 62 -4.57 12.04 -10.63
N SER A 63 -5.52 11.55 -9.83
CA SER A 63 -5.36 11.46 -8.37
C SER A 63 -4.17 10.57 -8.01
N VAL A 64 -4.04 9.39 -8.64
CA VAL A 64 -2.89 8.49 -8.43
C VAL A 64 -1.57 9.18 -8.74
N ARG A 65 -1.47 9.88 -9.88
CA ARG A 65 -0.27 10.64 -10.26
C ARG A 65 0.13 11.64 -9.17
N ARG A 66 -0.83 12.44 -8.68
CA ARG A 66 -0.58 13.44 -7.63
C ARG A 66 -0.15 12.80 -6.31
N ILE A 67 -0.80 11.71 -5.91
CA ILE A 67 -0.43 10.97 -4.69
C ILE A 67 1.01 10.45 -4.80
N VAL A 68 1.37 9.84 -5.93
CA VAL A 68 2.73 9.30 -6.15
C VAL A 68 3.78 10.42 -6.13
N GLU A 69 3.51 11.56 -6.78
CA GLU A 69 4.42 12.72 -6.76
C GLU A 69 4.64 13.25 -5.34
N GLU A 70 3.57 13.45 -4.58
CA GLU A 70 3.64 13.92 -3.20
C GLU A 70 4.34 12.91 -2.29
N PHE A 71 4.03 11.62 -2.43
CA PHE A 71 4.69 10.54 -1.71
C PHE A 71 6.21 10.53 -1.98
N ALA A 72 6.59 10.63 -3.25
CA ALA A 72 7.98 10.70 -3.69
C ALA A 72 8.71 11.97 -3.24
N ARG A 73 7.99 13.06 -2.94
CA ARG A 73 8.55 14.32 -2.42
C ARG A 73 8.49 14.47 -0.90
N ARG A 74 7.97 13.49 -0.15
CA ARG A 74 7.68 13.61 1.30
C ARG A 74 6.65 14.70 1.62
N GLY A 75 5.79 15.00 0.65
CA GLY A 75 4.67 15.92 0.81
C GLY A 75 3.46 15.27 1.48
N ASN A 76 2.36 16.00 1.52
CA ASN A 76 1.14 15.57 2.19
C ASN A 76 0.22 14.80 1.23
N TRP A 77 0.68 13.63 0.78
CA TRP A 77 -0.05 12.79 -0.18
C TRP A 77 -1.43 12.36 0.33
N ARG A 78 -1.59 12.22 1.67
CA ARG A 78 -2.86 11.83 2.31
C ARG A 78 -3.98 12.85 2.08
N ALA A 79 -3.65 14.11 1.79
CA ALA A 79 -4.65 15.12 1.44
C ALA A 79 -5.39 14.83 0.12
N TYR A 80 -4.85 13.94 -0.71
CA TYR A 80 -5.38 13.60 -2.04
C TYR A 80 -6.13 12.28 -2.09
N CYS A 81 -6.34 11.63 -0.95
CA CYS A 81 -7.13 10.41 -0.83
C CYS A 81 -7.95 10.43 0.45
N ASN A 82 -9.20 9.97 0.38
CA ASN A 82 -10.05 9.81 1.56
C ASN A 82 -9.93 8.37 2.08
N LEU A 83 -8.92 8.10 2.90
CA LEU A 83 -8.63 6.77 3.41
C LEU A 83 -9.63 6.34 4.49
N CYS A 84 -10.26 5.19 4.28
CA CYS A 84 -11.15 4.54 5.23
C CYS A 84 -10.50 3.28 5.78
N ARG A 85 -10.57 3.04 7.09
CA ARG A 85 -10.10 1.79 7.70
C ARG A 85 -11.04 0.65 7.33
N VAL A 86 -10.54 -0.39 6.67
CA VAL A 86 -11.34 -1.51 6.15
C VAL A 86 -11.03 -2.86 6.79
N LYS A 87 -9.82 -3.04 7.35
CA LYS A 87 -9.40 -4.31 7.94
C LYS A 87 -8.47 -4.12 9.12
N ILE A 88 -8.53 -5.06 10.05
CA ILE A 88 -7.66 -5.16 11.23
C ILE A 88 -7.27 -6.64 11.37
N GLU A 89 -5.98 -6.94 11.26
CA GLU A 89 -5.44 -8.28 11.46
C GLU A 89 -4.49 -8.31 12.65
N LYS A 90 -4.61 -9.29 13.54
CA LYS A 90 -3.59 -9.53 14.56
C LYS A 90 -2.38 -10.16 13.90
N ILE A 91 -1.22 -9.54 14.06
CA ILE A 91 0.05 -10.11 13.63
C ILE A 91 0.28 -11.32 14.55
N LYS A 92 0.17 -12.54 14.00
CA LYS A 92 0.54 -13.72 14.76
C LYS A 92 2.04 -13.63 15.05
N PRO A 93 2.49 -13.73 16.30
CA PRO A 93 3.91 -13.81 16.57
C PRO A 93 4.45 -15.02 15.82
N CYS A 94 5.46 -14.82 14.97
CA CYS A 94 6.24 -15.91 14.41
C CYS A 94 6.88 -16.61 15.61
N HIS A 95 6.33 -17.74 16.06
CA HIS A 95 7.06 -18.62 16.95
C HIS A 95 8.28 -19.10 16.17
N ASN A 96 9.42 -18.46 16.41
CA ASN A 96 10.71 -19.05 16.14
C ASN A 96 10.82 -20.26 17.05
N SER A 97 10.32 -21.40 16.55
CA SER A 97 10.64 -22.72 17.06
C SER A 97 12.11 -23.02 16.73
N HIS A 98 13.04 -22.28 17.31
CA HIS A 98 14.36 -22.82 17.58
C HIS A 98 14.23 -23.64 18.87
N ALA A 99 13.59 -24.79 18.71
CA ALA A 99 13.99 -25.97 19.45
C ALA A 99 15.28 -26.48 18.79
N ASN A 100 16.27 -26.82 19.62
CA ASN A 100 17.66 -27.25 19.37
C ASN A 100 18.58 -26.19 20.04
N GLU A 101 19.22 -26.44 21.17
CA GLU A 101 19.61 -27.69 21.87
C GLU A 101 19.54 -27.52 23.39
#